data_AF-G1UNS8-F1
#
_entry.id   AF-G1UNS8-F1
#
_cell.length_a   1.000
_cell.length_b   1.000
_cell.length_c   1.000
_cell.angle_alpha   90.00
_cell.angle_beta   90.00
_cell.angle_gamma   90.00
#
_symmetry.space_group_name_H-M   'P 1'
#
loop_
_entity.id
_entity.type
_entity.pdbx_description
1 polymer ?
#
loop_
_entity_poly.entity_id
_entity_poly.type
_entity_poly.pdbx_seq_one_letter_code
_entity_poly.pdbx_strand_id
1 'polypeptide(L)' 'MSVKSVFTKEYAVMLDVLIQARKSQGFSQQYVADRLGKPQSFVSKYENGERRLDILEFFAIAEALQKDPV' A
#
# COMPACT_ATOMS: atom_id res chain seq x y z
N MET A 1 0.17 4.15 -29.22
CA MET A 1 -0.27 2.75 -28.99
C MET A 1 -0.46 2.56 -27.49
N SER A 2 -1.62 2.01 -27.13
CA SER A 2 -2.22 2.04 -25.79
C SER A 2 -1.31 1.49 -24.69
N VAL A 3 -1.05 2.29 -23.65
CA VAL A 3 -0.36 1.89 -22.43
C VAL A 3 -1.20 0.78 -21.80
N LYS A 4 -0.67 -0.44 -21.80
CA LYS A 4 -1.34 -1.59 -21.19
C LYS A 4 -1.62 -1.24 -19.73
N SER A 5 -2.91 -1.05 -19.46
CA SER A 5 -3.59 -1.04 -18.17
C SER A 5 -2.66 -1.42 -17.01
N VAL A 6 -2.29 -0.45 -16.17
CA VAL A 6 -1.53 -0.69 -14.93
C VAL A 6 -2.46 -1.23 -13.83
N PHE A 7 -3.13 -2.31 -14.22
CA PHE A 7 -3.83 -3.32 -13.44
C PHE A 7 -3.20 -4.66 -13.82
N THR A 8 -1.87 -4.74 -13.77
CA THR A 8 -1.16 -5.97 -14.09
C THR A 8 -1.16 -6.86 -12.85
N LYS A 9 -1.07 -8.18 -13.09
CA LYS A 9 -1.07 -9.20 -12.03
C LYS A 9 -0.02 -8.89 -10.94
N GLU A 10 1.10 -8.31 -11.35
CA GLU A 10 2.22 -7.92 -10.50
C GLU A 10 1.85 -6.78 -9.53
N TYR A 11 1.05 -5.79 -9.97
CA TYR A 11 0.59 -4.72 -9.08
C TYR A 11 -0.36 -5.24 -8.01
N ALA A 12 -1.27 -6.15 -8.38
CA ALA A 12 -2.15 -6.81 -7.42
C ALA A 12 -1.35 -7.64 -6.38
N VAL A 13 -0.29 -8.33 -6.81
CA VAL A 13 0.62 -9.03 -5.90
C VAL A 13 1.33 -8.06 -4.97
N MET A 14 1.82 -6.92 -5.46
CA MET A 14 2.46 -5.89 -4.63
C MET A 14 1.49 -5.37 -3.55
N LEU A 15 0.23 -5.08 -3.91
CA LEU A 15 -0.78 -4.66 -2.94
C LEU A 15 -1.07 -5.75 -1.90
N ASP A 16 -1.22 -7.01 -2.32
CA ASP A 16 -1.46 -8.11 -1.39
C ASP A 16 -0.31 -8.25 -0.39
N VAL A 17 0.95 -8.13 -0.83
CA VAL A 17 2.12 -8.15 0.07
C VAL A 17 2.01 -7.08 1.17
N LEU A 18 1.66 -5.84 0.81
CA LEU A 18 1.48 -4.76 1.78
C LEU A 18 0.30 -5.02 2.73
N ILE A 19 -0.83 -5.51 2.20
CA ILE A 19 -2.03 -5.83 2.98
C ILE A 19 -1.74 -6.95 3.98
N GLN A 20 -1.07 -8.02 3.54
CA GLN A 20 -0.70 -9.13 4.41
C GLN A 20 0.29 -8.68 5.48
N ALA A 21 1.29 -7.87 5.13
CA ALA A 21 2.23 -7.31 6.10
C ALA A 21 1.51 -6.48 7.18
N ARG A 22 0.53 -5.65 6.80
CA ARG A 22 -0.32 -4.92 7.75
C ARG A 22 -1.11 -5.86 8.65
N LYS A 23 -1.84 -6.81 8.06
CA LYS A 23 -2.69 -7.75 8.79
C LYS A 23 -1.89 -8.63 9.75
N SER A 24 -0.70 -9.09 9.34
CA SER A 24 0.17 -9.94 10.17
C SER A 24 0.64 -9.26 11.47
N GLN A 25 0.66 -7.92 11.49
CA GLN A 25 1.01 -7.13 12.66
C GLN A 25 -0.22 -6.67 13.47
N GLY A 26 -1.43 -7.01 13.00
CA GLY A 26 -2.66 -6.55 13.64
C GLY A 26 -2.92 -5.05 13.49
N PHE A 27 -2.24 -4.36 12.57
CA PHE A 27 -2.43 -2.92 12.37
C PHE A 27 -3.75 -2.63 11.65
N SER A 28 -4.53 -1.69 12.18
CA SER A 28 -5.70 -1.16 11.48
C SER A 28 -5.26 -0.27 10.31
N GLN A 29 -6.15 -0.02 9.36
CA GLN A 29 -5.87 0.95 8.29
C GLN A 29 -5.66 2.37 8.86
N GLN A 30 -6.41 2.73 9.91
CA GLN A 30 -6.25 4.02 10.60
C GLN A 30 -4.84 4.15 11.22
N TYR A 31 -4.35 3.09 11.87
CA TYR A 31 -3.02 3.09 12.48
C TYR A 31 -1.90 3.38 11.47
N VAL A 32 -1.96 2.75 10.30
CA VAL A 32 -0.99 3.00 9.21
C VAL A 32 -1.17 4.41 8.66
N ALA A 33 -2.40 4.87 8.48
CA ALA A 33 -2.68 6.21 7.99
C ALA A 33 -2.15 7.32 8.92
N ASP A 34 -2.30 7.14 10.23
CA ASP A 34 -1.78 8.06 11.26
C ASP A 34 -0.25 8.17 11.18
N ARG A 35 0.44 7.03 11.02
CA ARG A 35 1.90 7.00 10.83
C ARG A 35 2.36 7.71 9.56
N LEU A 36 1.55 7.65 8.50
CA LEU A 36 1.83 8.30 7.22
C LEU A 36 1.41 9.78 7.19
N GLY A 37 0.73 10.28 8.22
CA GLY A 37 0.12 11.62 8.21
C GLY A 37 -0.94 11.76 7.10
N LYS A 38 -1.68 10.68 6.81
CA LYS A 38 -2.70 10.61 5.76
C LYS A 38 -4.08 10.26 6.34
N PRO A 39 -5.19 10.59 5.64
CA PRO A 39 -6.50 10.05 5.99
C PRO A 39 -6.53 8.52 5.83
N GLN A 40 -7.34 7.80 6.63
CA GLN A 40 -7.52 6.35 6.46
C GLN A 40 -8.00 5.96 5.05
N SER A 41 -8.72 6.85 4.36
CA SER A 41 -9.13 6.63 2.96
C SER A 41 -7.94 6.50 1.99
N PHE A 42 -6.77 7.05 2.32
CA PHE A 42 -5.54 6.79 1.55
C PHE A 42 -5.20 5.30 1.57
N VAL A 43 -5.24 4.68 2.76
CA VAL A 43 -4.95 3.26 2.95
C VAL A 43 -6.00 2.39 2.27
N SER A 44 -7.29 2.66 2.52
CA SER A 44 -8.38 1.92 1.89
C SER A 44 -8.29 1.95 0.36
N LYS A 45 -8.03 3.13 -0.24
CA LYS A 45 -7.97 3.28 -1.70
C LYS A 45 -6.81 2.52 -2.34
N TYR A 46 -5.62 2.50 -1.72
CA TYR A 46 -4.54 1.72 -2.30
C TYR A 46 -4.75 0.22 -2.08
N GLU A 47 -5.30 -0.21 -0.94
CA GLU A 47 -5.57 -1.63 -0.68
C GLU A 47 -6.64 -2.19 -1.62
N ASN A 48 -7.61 -1.37 -2.03
CA ASN A 48 -8.62 -1.74 -3.03
C ASN A 48 -8.12 -1.57 -4.48
N GLY A 49 -6.92 -1.06 -4.71
CA GLY A 49 -6.40 -0.76 -6.05
C GLY A 49 -7.07 0.41 -6.76
N GLU A 50 -7.89 1.21 -6.05
CA GLU A 50 -8.53 2.43 -6.57
C GLU A 50 -7.50 3.56 -6.75
N ARG A 51 -6.40 3.50 -5.99
CA ARG A 51 -5.29 4.45 -6.08
C ARG A 51 -3.97 3.71 -6.30
N ARG A 52 -3.16 4.25 -7.21
CA ARG A 52 -1.79 3.77 -7.41
C ARG A 52 -0.85 4.33 -6.36
N LEU A 53 0.09 3.49 -5.95
CA LEU A 53 1.25 3.89 -5.16
C LEU A 53 2.39 4.21 -6.11
N ASP A 54 3.04 5.35 -5.87
CA ASP A 54 4.38 5.56 -6.41
C ASP A 54 5.43 4.87 -5.52
N ILE A 55 6.69 4.91 -5.96
CA ILE A 55 7.77 4.23 -5.25
C ILE A 55 8.02 4.84 -3.87
N LEU A 56 7.95 6.17 -3.71
CA LEU A 56 8.17 6.83 -2.42
C LEU A 56 7.08 6.47 -1.42
N GLU A 57 5.84 6.36 -1.90
CA GLU A 57 4.72 5.89 -1.09
C GLU A 57 4.90 4.43 -0.67
N PHE A 58 5.43 3.57 -1.55
CA PHE A 58 5.78 2.20 -1.18
C PHE A 58 6.80 2.15 -0.02
N PHE A 59 7.89 2.93 -0.11
CA PHE A 59 8.90 3.01 0.97
C PHE A 59 8.27 3.48 2.28
N ALA A 60 7.51 4.57 2.25
CA ALA A 60 6.86 5.11 3.45
C ALA A 60 5.86 4.12 4.07
N ILE A 61 5.09 3.39 3.25
CA ILE A 61 4.17 2.36 3.71
C ILE A 61 4.93 1.20 4.34
N ALA A 62 6.01 0.71 3.71
CA ALA A 62 6.83 -0.37 4.27
C ALA A 62 7.39 0.00 5.66
N GLU A 63 7.92 1.22 5.81
CA GLU A 63 8.40 1.73 7.09
C GLU A 63 7.27 1.87 8.13
N ALA A 64 6.11 2.40 7.73
CA ALA A 64 4.92 2.49 8.60
C ALA A 64 4.44 1.11 9.07
N LEU A 65 4.67 0.08 8.23
CA LEU A 65 4.47 -1.33 8.51
C LEU A 65 5.68 -1.99 9.18
N GLN A 66 6.68 -1.26 9.67
CA GLN A 66 7.86 -1.83 10.35
C GLN A 66 8.55 -2.94 9.52
N LYS A 67 8.57 -2.77 8.20
CA LYS A 67 9.31 -3.63 7.25
C LYS A 67 10.45 -2.84 6.65
N ASP A 68 11.52 -3.57 6.30
CA ASP A 68 12.59 -3.01 5.47
C ASP A 68 12.13 -3.00 4.00
N PRO A 69 12.11 -1.84 3.33
CA PRO A 69 11.80 -1.76 1.91
C PRO A 69 12.95 -2.22 0.99
N VAL A 70 14.15 -2.54 1.52
CA VAL A 70 15.34 -2.97 0.77
C VAL A 70 15.82 -4.36 1.17
#